data_AF-A0A3E0I6E7-F1
#
_entry.id   AF-A0A3E0I6E7-F1
#
_cell.length_a   1.000
_cell.length_b   1.000
_cell.length_c   1.000
_cell.angle_alpha   90.00
_cell.angle_beta   90.00
_cell.angle_gamma   90.00
#
_symmetry.space_group_name_H-M   'P 1'
#
loop_
_entity.id
_entity.type
_entity.pdbx_description
1 polymer ?
#
loop_
_entity_poly.entity_id
_entity_poly.type
_entity_poly.pdbx_seq_one_letter_code
_entity_poly.pdbx_strand_id
1 'polypeptide(L)'
;MVTVSDLDADERITVTQRAYAWDQPVAWLDDDTLAVQRLGPDDELMIDGVALFRAPGYERIGMFAGPSGRMWTSMGRLHVVTEAGLEVWDPADGARKGVVEGFRPTAHNPVTGTFAELTGGQLRTWR
;
A
#
# COMPACT_ATOMS: atom_id res chain seq x y z
N MET A 1 -8.85 -40.99 -12.75
CA MET A 1 -7.80 -40.89 -11.73
C MET A 1 -6.83 -39.83 -12.24
N VAL A 2 -7.05 -38.58 -11.84
CA VAL A 2 -6.18 -37.44 -12.21
C VAL A 2 -4.98 -37.50 -11.26
N THR A 3 -3.78 -37.58 -11.82
CA THR A 3 -2.53 -37.55 -11.05
C THR A 3 -2.33 -36.14 -10.50
N VAL A 4 -1.81 -36.04 -9.29
CA VAL A 4 -1.44 -34.77 -8.61
C VAL A 4 -0.17 -34.20 -9.25
N SER A 5 -0.23 -33.97 -10.56
CA SER A 5 0.83 -33.40 -11.41
C SER A 5 0.31 -32.27 -12.29
N ASP A 6 -1.00 -31.99 -12.26
CA ASP A 6 -1.71 -30.96 -13.02
C ASP A 6 -2.19 -29.78 -12.15
N LEU A 7 -1.66 -29.60 -10.93
CA LEU A 7 -1.84 -28.34 -10.21
C LEU A 7 -0.80 -27.33 -10.68
N ASP A 8 -1.20 -26.63 -11.75
CA ASP A 8 -0.90 -25.24 -12.07
C ASP A 8 0.57 -24.80 -12.00
N ALA A 9 1.15 -24.59 -13.19
CA ALA A 9 2.20 -23.59 -13.33
C ALA A 9 1.61 -22.25 -12.90
N ASP A 10 1.78 -21.94 -11.61
CA ASP A 10 1.26 -20.76 -10.93
C ASP A 10 1.61 -19.53 -11.77
N GLU A 11 0.61 -18.89 -12.41
CA GLU A 11 0.75 -17.63 -13.14
C GLU A 11 1.06 -16.49 -12.16
N ARG A 12 2.18 -16.60 -11.43
CA ARG A 12 2.68 -15.58 -10.54
C ARG A 12 3.22 -14.44 -11.37
N ILE A 13 2.44 -13.38 -11.48
CA ILE A 13 2.94 -12.11 -12.02
C ILE A 13 3.79 -11.43 -10.94
N THR A 14 5.08 -11.23 -11.24
CA THR A 14 6.00 -10.51 -10.35
C THR A 14 5.88 -9.01 -10.60
N VAL A 15 5.25 -8.28 -9.66
CA VAL A 15 5.06 -6.82 -9.76
C VAL A 15 6.36 -6.06 -9.47
N THR A 16 7.07 -6.48 -8.42
CA THR A 16 8.36 -5.91 -8.01
C THR A 16 9.32 -7.07 -7.82
N GLN A 17 10.39 -7.17 -8.60
CA GLN A 17 11.36 -8.28 -8.60
C GLN A 17 12.24 -8.32 -7.32
N ARG A 18 11.61 -8.36 -6.14
CA ARG A 18 12.21 -8.23 -4.80
C ARG A 18 11.55 -9.18 -3.80
N ALA A 19 11.58 -10.48 -4.11
CA ALA A 19 10.85 -11.51 -3.35
C ALA A 19 11.24 -11.60 -1.85
N TYR A 20 12.40 -11.07 -1.46
CA TYR A 20 12.87 -11.00 -0.08
C TYR A 20 12.27 -9.81 0.70
N ALA A 21 11.78 -8.76 0.02
CA ALA A 21 11.09 -7.63 0.63
C ALA A 21 9.57 -7.89 0.65
N TRP A 22 9.13 -8.78 1.53
CA TRP A 22 7.79 -9.37 1.52
C TRP A 22 6.75 -8.60 2.37
N ASP A 23 7.18 -7.79 3.33
CA ASP A 23 6.33 -7.08 4.29
C ASP A 23 5.98 -5.64 3.86
N GLN A 24 6.03 -5.40 2.54
CA GLN A 24 5.82 -4.07 1.98
C GLN A 24 4.34 -3.67 1.98
N PRO A 25 4.00 -2.45 2.41
CA PRO A 25 2.63 -1.96 2.30
C PRO A 25 2.15 -1.95 0.85
N VAL A 26 0.96 -2.53 0.64
CA VAL A 26 0.26 -2.60 -0.65
C VAL A 26 -1.18 -2.14 -0.47
N ALA A 27 -1.71 -1.39 -1.44
CA ALA A 27 -3.12 -1.02 -1.46
C ALA A 27 -3.64 -0.81 -2.89
N TRP A 28 -4.91 -1.14 -3.13
CA TRP A 28 -5.61 -0.82 -4.37
C TRP A 28 -6.11 0.62 -4.32
N LEU A 29 -5.67 1.46 -5.26
CA LEU A 29 -6.14 2.85 -5.40
C LEU A 29 -7.58 2.91 -5.91
N ASP A 30 -7.88 2.03 -6.85
CA ASP A 30 -9.14 1.85 -7.55
C ASP A 30 -9.18 0.42 -8.11
N ASP A 31 -10.10 0.13 -9.03
CA ASP A 31 -10.32 -1.20 -9.59
C ASP A 31 -9.15 -1.72 -10.45
N ASP A 32 -8.28 -0.83 -10.95
CA ASP A 32 -7.22 -1.19 -11.90
C ASP A 32 -5.81 -0.76 -11.48
N THR A 33 -5.65 -0.02 -10.38
CA THR A 33 -4.36 0.53 -9.98
C THR A 33 -3.92 0.06 -8.59
N LEU A 34 -2.77 -0.59 -8.56
CA LEU A 34 -2.10 -1.07 -7.36
C LEU A 34 -0.98 -0.12 -6.93
N ALA A 35 -0.96 0.28 -5.67
CA ALA A 35 0.14 1.02 -5.05
C ALA A 35 0.98 0.07 -4.18
N VAL A 36 2.31 0.09 -4.37
CA VAL A 36 3.27 -0.72 -3.61
C VAL A 36 4.36 0.19 -3.05
N GLN A 37 4.58 0.16 -1.74
CA GLN A 37 5.61 0.98 -1.11
C GLN A 37 7.04 0.49 -1.36
N ARG A 38 8.00 1.41 -1.13
CA ARG A 38 9.44 1.33 -1.38
C ARG A 38 9.80 1.32 -2.86
N LEU A 39 10.85 2.04 -3.21
CA LEU A 39 11.38 2.13 -4.56
C LEU A 39 12.83 1.62 -4.60
N GLY A 40 13.11 0.72 -5.53
CA GLY A 40 14.44 0.14 -5.71
C GLY A 40 14.37 -1.35 -6.01
N PRO A 41 15.41 -1.92 -6.65
CA PRO A 41 15.48 -3.34 -6.96
C PRO A 41 16.00 -4.19 -5.78
N ASP A 42 16.66 -3.56 -4.81
CA ASP A 42 17.43 -4.17 -3.72
C ASP A 42 17.04 -3.52 -2.39
N ASP A 43 16.82 -4.31 -1.34
CA ASP A 43 16.33 -3.83 -0.05
C ASP A 43 17.35 -2.91 0.65
N GLU A 44 18.65 -3.13 0.44
CA GLU A 44 19.72 -2.24 0.92
C GLU A 44 19.73 -0.89 0.20
N LEU A 45 19.25 -0.86 -1.05
CA LEU A 45 19.21 0.34 -1.90
C LEU A 45 17.80 0.96 -2.00
N MET A 46 16.82 0.41 -1.28
CA MET A 46 15.45 0.91 -1.34
C MET A 46 15.28 2.22 -0.60
N ILE A 47 14.65 3.17 -1.29
CA ILE A 47 14.20 4.42 -0.69
C ILE A 47 12.70 4.37 -0.40
N ASP A 48 12.27 5.25 0.50
CA ASP A 48 10.87 5.47 0.80
C ASP A 48 10.15 6.10 -0.40
N GLY A 49 8.96 5.59 -0.68
CA GLY A 49 8.23 5.92 -1.89
C GLY A 49 7.14 4.92 -2.22
N VAL A 50 6.43 5.17 -3.32
CA VAL A 50 5.37 4.32 -3.84
C VAL A 50 5.55 4.15 -5.35
N ALA A 51 5.44 2.92 -5.83
CA ALA A 51 5.28 2.60 -7.23
C ALA A 51 3.82 2.23 -7.52
N LEU A 52 3.31 2.69 -8.66
CA LEU A 52 1.95 2.47 -9.13
C LEU A 52 1.96 1.51 -10.31
N PHE A 53 1.06 0.53 -10.31
CA PHE A 53 0.97 -0.50 -11.33
C PHE A 53 -0.46 -0.65 -11.83
N ARG A 54 -0.64 -0.80 -13.15
CA ARG A 54 -1.95 -1.05 -13.76
C ARG A 54 -2.22 -2.54 -13.94
N ALA A 55 -3.39 -3.01 -13.50
CA ALA A 55 -3.91 -4.33 -13.73
C ALA A 55 -4.93 -4.35 -14.91
N PRO A 56 -5.12 -5.51 -15.56
CA PRO A 56 -4.28 -6.70 -15.49
C PRO A 56 -2.97 -6.50 -16.26
N GLY A 57 -1.87 -7.11 -15.79
CA GLY A 57 -0.54 -7.04 -16.43
C GLY A 57 0.53 -6.38 -15.58
N TYR A 58 0.13 -5.57 -14.59
CA TYR A 58 0.99 -4.93 -13.60
C TYR A 58 2.15 -4.14 -14.23
N GLU A 59 1.84 -3.40 -15.30
CA GLU A 59 2.76 -2.41 -15.86
C GLU A 59 2.94 -1.26 -14.88
N ARG A 60 4.17 -0.83 -14.62
CA ARG A 60 4.42 0.35 -13.77
C ARG A 60 4.02 1.62 -14.50
N ILE A 61 3.01 2.32 -13.98
CA ILE A 61 2.46 3.54 -14.58
C ILE A 61 2.94 4.82 -13.89
N GLY A 62 3.60 4.71 -12.73
CA GLY A 62 4.11 5.87 -12.00
C GLY A 62 4.93 5.49 -10.77
N MET A 63 5.62 6.47 -10.21
CA MET A 63 6.29 6.35 -8.92
C MET A 63 6.58 7.74 -8.33
N PHE A 64 6.63 7.82 -7.01
CA PHE A 64 7.04 9.02 -6.29
C PHE A 64 7.69 8.67 -4.94
N ALA A 65 8.63 9.49 -4.51
CA ALA A 65 9.39 9.29 -3.28
C ALA A 65 8.69 9.91 -2.07
N GLY A 66 9.01 9.44 -0.87
CA GLY A 66 8.62 10.06 0.39
C GLY A 66 7.77 9.19 1.32
N PRO A 67 6.62 8.64 0.89
CA PRO A 67 5.77 7.88 1.79
C PRO A 67 6.47 6.63 2.34
N SER A 68 6.38 6.44 3.66
CA SER A 68 6.89 5.27 4.37
C SER A 68 6.02 4.97 5.58
N GLY A 69 5.58 3.73 5.70
CA GLY A 69 4.77 3.26 6.83
C GLY A 69 3.46 2.62 6.41
N ARG A 70 2.59 2.34 7.39
CA ARG A 70 1.33 1.62 7.13
C ARG A 70 0.47 2.41 6.15
N MET A 71 -0.05 1.73 5.12
CA MET A 71 -0.70 2.38 3.99
C MET A 71 -2.09 1.83 3.74
N TRP A 72 -3.01 2.74 3.43
CA TRP A 72 -4.32 2.41 2.88
C TRP A 72 -4.72 3.40 1.81
N THR A 73 -5.81 3.07 1.13
CA THR A 73 -6.49 3.93 0.19
C THR A 73 -7.84 4.32 0.74
N SER A 74 -8.18 5.59 0.59
CA SER A 74 -9.50 6.12 0.89
C SER A 74 -9.75 7.32 0.00
N MET A 75 -10.92 7.36 -0.64
CA MET A 75 -11.33 8.45 -1.54
C MET A 75 -10.29 8.78 -2.64
N GLY A 76 -9.66 7.76 -3.25
CA GLY A 76 -8.65 7.95 -4.29
C GLY A 76 -7.33 8.58 -3.82
N ARG A 77 -7.09 8.62 -2.51
CA ARG A 77 -5.85 9.11 -1.88
C ARG A 77 -5.14 8.01 -1.12
N LEU A 78 -3.81 8.10 -1.07
CA LEU A 78 -3.00 7.25 -0.21
C LEU A 78 -2.91 7.89 1.17
N HIS A 79 -3.25 7.10 2.18
CA HIS A 79 -3.18 7.47 3.58
C HIS A 79 -2.07 6.65 4.21
N VAL A 80 -1.01 7.34 4.66
CA VAL A 80 0.21 6.69 5.16
C VAL A 80 0.45 7.12 6.60
N VAL A 81 0.49 6.15 7.50
CA VAL A 81 0.78 6.39 8.92
C VAL A 81 2.29 6.45 9.10
N THR A 82 2.76 7.60 9.53
CA THR A 82 4.16 7.89 9.85
C THR A 82 4.32 8.21 11.33
N GLU A 83 5.55 8.54 11.75
CA GLU A 83 5.77 9.10 13.07
C GLU A 83 5.10 10.49 13.25
N ALA A 84 4.91 11.29 12.20
CA ALA A 84 4.23 12.57 12.36
C ALA A 84 2.71 12.40 12.59
N GLY A 85 2.11 11.35 12.05
CA GLY A 85 0.66 11.12 12.05
C GLY A 85 0.21 10.49 10.74
N LEU A 86 -1.02 10.79 10.33
CA LEU A 86 -1.59 10.28 9.07
C LEU A 86 -1.31 11.28 7.96
N GLU A 87 -0.40 10.95 7.06
CA GLU A 87 -0.16 11.73 5.85
C GLU A 87 -1.14 11.35 4.75
N VAL A 88 -1.58 12.34 3.98
CA VAL A 88 -2.46 12.16 2.82
C VAL A 88 -1.70 12.54 1.55
N TRP A 89 -1.62 11.61 0.61
CA TRP A 89 -0.87 11.73 -0.63
C TRP A 89 -1.80 11.62 -1.84
N ASP A 90 -1.53 12.46 -2.83
CA ASP A 90 -2.16 12.40 -4.14
C ASP A 90 -1.33 11.52 -5.08
N PRO A 91 -1.84 10.38 -5.52
CA PRO A 91 -1.08 9.48 -6.41
C PRO A 91 -0.86 10.06 -7.81
N ALA A 92 -1.67 11.04 -8.25
CA ALA A 92 -1.61 11.57 -9.61
C ALA A 92 -0.37 12.45 -9.84
N ASP A 93 0.02 13.23 -8.83
CA ASP A 93 1.19 14.10 -8.86
C ASP A 93 2.28 13.72 -7.85
N GLY A 94 2.03 12.71 -7.02
CA GLY A 94 2.93 12.25 -5.97
C GLY A 94 3.11 13.25 -4.83
N ALA A 95 2.24 14.27 -4.71
CA ALA A 95 2.37 15.31 -3.70
C ALA A 95 1.65 14.95 -2.40
N ARG A 96 2.32 15.20 -1.27
CA ARG A 96 1.67 15.20 0.05
C ARG A 96 0.71 16.38 0.13
N LYS A 97 -0.57 16.11 0.33
CA LYS A 97 -1.63 17.12 0.44
C LYS A 97 -1.87 17.58 1.88
N GLY A 98 -1.47 16.78 2.87
CA GLY A 98 -1.58 17.17 4.27
C GLY A 98 -1.11 16.10 5.24
N VAL A 99 -1.17 16.44 6.53
CA VAL A 99 -0.91 15.55 7.65
C VAL A 99 -1.94 15.82 8.75
N VAL A 100 -2.48 14.75 9.33
CA VAL A 100 -3.24 14.81 10.58
C VAL A 100 -2.28 14.42 11.70
N GLU A 101 -1.69 15.42 12.35
CA GLU A 101 -0.64 15.21 13.36
C GLU A 101 -1.14 14.36 14.53
N GLY A 102 -0.29 13.43 14.97
CA GLY A 102 -0.59 12.54 16.11
C GLY A 102 -1.66 11.47 15.86
N PHE A 103 -2.39 11.54 14.75
CA PHE A 103 -3.39 10.53 14.39
C PHE A 103 -2.72 9.32 13.73
N ARG A 104 -2.66 8.18 14.43
CA ARG A 104 -1.96 6.97 13.97
C ARG A 104 -2.86 5.73 14.06
N PRO A 105 -3.90 5.62 13.20
CA PRO A 105 -4.74 4.44 13.20
C PRO A 105 -3.93 3.19 12.85
N THR A 106 -4.40 2.02 13.26
CA THR A 106 -3.75 0.73 12.97
C THR A 106 -4.57 -0.14 12.01
N ALA A 107 -5.82 0.24 11.76
CA ALA A 107 -6.71 -0.41 10.80
C ALA A 107 -7.57 0.60 10.03
N HIS A 108 -8.02 0.21 8.84
CA HIS A 108 -8.94 0.95 8.00
C HIS A 108 -9.97 -0.01 7.40
N ASN A 109 -11.25 0.36 7.44
CA ASN A 109 -12.32 -0.32 6.75
C ASN A 109 -12.63 0.46 5.45
N PRO A 110 -12.24 -0.06 4.27
CA PRO A 110 -12.44 0.65 3.00
C PRO A 110 -13.92 0.76 2.60
N VAL A 111 -14.80 -0.12 3.08
CA VAL A 111 -16.24 -0.07 2.77
C VAL A 111 -16.92 1.10 3.50
N THR A 112 -16.51 1.36 4.74
CA THR A 112 -17.14 2.40 5.57
C THR A 112 -16.30 3.67 5.72
N GLY A 113 -15.10 3.70 5.11
CA GLY A 113 -14.09 4.76 5.27
C GLY A 113 -13.59 4.92 6.70
N THR A 114 -13.82 3.92 7.56
CA THR A 114 -13.61 4.05 9.01
C THR A 114 -12.20 3.67 9.39
N PHE A 115 -11.49 4.57 10.05
CA PHE A 115 -10.21 4.27 10.68
C PHE A 115 -10.42 3.72 12.09
N ALA A 116 -9.51 2.88 12.54
CA ALA A 116 -9.58 2.29 13.87
C ALA A 116 -8.20 2.10 14.49
N GLU A 117 -8.18 2.11 15.82
CA GLU A 117 -7.02 1.84 16.65
C GLU A 117 -7.46 0.99 17.84
N LEU A 118 -6.72 -0.08 18.13
CA LEU A 118 -6.88 -0.86 19.36
C LEU A 118 -5.79 -0.44 20.35
N THR A 119 -6.17 0.24 21.42
CA THR A 119 -5.24 0.73 22.45
C THR A 119 -5.79 0.45 23.84
N GLY A 120 -4.97 -0.12 24.73
CA GLY A 120 -5.39 -0.48 26.08
C GLY A 120 -6.60 -1.42 26.14
N GLY A 121 -6.78 -2.29 25.14
CA GLY A 121 -7.94 -3.18 25.02
C GLY A 121 -9.25 -2.49 24.58
N GLN A 122 -9.21 -1.20 24.24
CA GLN A 122 -10.34 -0.45 23.73
C GLN A 122 -10.19 -0.17 22.24
N LEU A 123 -11.23 -0.45 21.47
CA LEU A 123 -11.32 -0.09 20.06
C LEU A 123 -11.84 1.35 19.95
N ARG A 124 -11.03 2.22 19.34
CA ARG A 124 -11.43 3.58 18.95
C ARG A 124 -11.65 3.60 17.45
N THR A 125 -12.70 4.29 16.99
CA THR A 125 -13.04 4.41 15.58
C THR A 125 -13.33 5.85 15.20
N TRP A 126 -12.98 6.19 13.96
CA TRP A 126 -13.19 7.52 13.38
C TRP A 126 -13.75 7.37 11.97
N ARG A 127 -14.70 8.22 11.60
CA ARG A 127 -15.35 8.27 10.28
C ARG A 127 -15.10 9.60 9.61
#